data_AF-A0A174ZT58-F1
#
_entry.id   AF-A0A174ZT58-F1
#
_cell.length_a   1.000
_cell.length_b   1.000
_cell.length_c   1.000
_cell.angle_alpha   90.00
_cell.angle_beta   90.00
_cell.angle_gamma   90.00
#
_symmetry.space_group_name_H-M   'P 1'
#
loop_
_entity.id
_entity.type
_entity.pdbx_description
1 polymer ?
#
loop_
_entity_poly.entity_id
_entity_poly.type
_entity_poly.pdbx_seq_one_letter_code
_entity_poly.pdbx_strand_id
1 'polypeptide(L)'
;MDVDWSKTNQGRKYYNRQSAVDFAAAGISHVRIRIADKVDQELLEGLDRQIRDCLDNGIIPIIAYQADAFKNDPSDKNIENVVTWWSEVAEHYQDKSLIPSPATIK
;
A
#
# COMPACT_ATOMS: atom_id res chain seq x y z
N MET A 1 11.53 -2.76 -2.22
CA MET A 1 11.91 -2.21 -0.88
C MET A 1 10.74 -2.34 0.07
N ASP A 2 10.93 -2.72 1.34
CA ASP A 2 9.86 -2.78 2.34
C ASP A 2 9.68 -1.44 3.04
N VAL A 3 8.43 -1.00 3.21
CA VAL A 3 8.12 0.27 3.88
C VAL A 3 7.00 0.10 4.91
N ASP A 4 7.14 0.80 6.02
CA ASP A 4 6.18 0.77 7.14
C ASP A 4 5.27 2.01 7.17
N TRP A 5 5.09 2.69 6.02
CA TRP A 5 4.31 3.93 5.86
C TRP A 5 2.85 3.79 6.31
N SER A 6 2.25 2.60 6.17
CA SER A 6 0.88 2.29 6.59
C SER A 6 0.81 1.17 7.63
N LYS A 7 1.95 0.79 8.22
CA LYS A 7 2.01 -0.26 9.24
C LYS A 7 1.90 0.31 10.65
N THR A 8 2.46 1.50 10.87
CA THR A 8 2.58 2.09 12.21
C THR A 8 1.98 3.49 12.25
N ASN A 9 1.51 3.92 13.43
CA ASN A 9 1.02 5.30 13.63
C ASN A 9 2.08 6.34 13.26
N GLN A 10 3.36 6.09 13.58
CA GLN A 10 4.45 7.00 13.23
C GLN A 10 4.69 7.02 11.72
N GLY A 11 4.68 5.85 11.06
CA GLY A 11 4.79 5.75 9.60
C GLY A 11 3.71 6.57 8.91
N ARG A 12 2.45 6.44 9.35
CA ARG A 12 1.32 7.22 8.81
C ARG A 12 1.49 8.72 9.06
N LYS A 13 1.88 9.11 10.27
CA LYS A 13 2.04 10.51 10.68
C LYS A 13 3.16 11.24 9.93
N TYR A 14 4.29 10.57 9.69
CA TYR A 14 5.50 11.18 9.14
C TYR A 14 5.71 10.89 7.65
N TYR A 15 4.85 10.07 7.03
CA TYR A 15 4.91 9.84 5.60
C TYR A 15 4.82 11.17 4.83
N ASN A 16 5.69 11.31 3.84
CA ASN A 16 5.67 12.41 2.90
C ASN A 16 6.20 11.96 1.53
N ARG A 17 5.83 12.70 0.50
CA ARG A 17 6.18 12.41 -0.90
C ARG A 17 7.69 12.31 -1.16
N GLN A 18 8.54 13.01 -0.39
CA GLN A 18 9.99 12.99 -0.59
C GLN A 18 10.56 11.57 -0.46
N SER A 19 9.93 10.71 0.35
CA SER A 19 10.34 9.30 0.46
C SER A 19 10.27 8.56 -0.87
N ALA A 20 9.24 8.78 -1.68
CA ALA A 20 9.12 8.18 -3.01
C ALA A 20 10.12 8.78 -4.00
N VAL A 21 10.35 10.09 -3.93
CA VAL A 21 11.37 10.78 -4.76
C VAL A 21 12.77 10.24 -4.48
N ASP A 22 13.15 10.14 -3.21
CA ASP A 22 14.45 9.65 -2.78
C ASP A 22 14.67 8.19 -3.19
N PHE A 23 13.63 7.37 -3.10
CA PHE A 23 13.67 5.99 -3.57
C PHE A 23 13.86 5.88 -5.08
N ALA A 24 13.15 6.68 -5.87
CA ALA A 24 13.32 6.72 -7.31
C ALA A 24 14.74 7.18 -7.69
N ALA A 25 15.26 8.23 -7.02
CA ALA A 25 16.63 8.72 -7.21
C ALA A 25 17.70 7.67 -6.83
N ALA A 26 17.40 6.80 -5.87
CA ALA A 26 18.24 5.67 -5.49
C ALA A 26 18.08 4.43 -6.42
N GLY A 27 17.27 4.52 -7.47
CA GLY A 27 17.03 3.42 -8.42
C GLY A 27 16.07 2.33 -7.92
N ILE A 28 15.30 2.61 -6.86
CA ILE A 28 14.27 1.68 -6.37
C ILE A 28 13.05 1.77 -7.28
N SER A 29 12.71 0.66 -7.94
CA SER A 29 11.58 0.58 -8.88
C SER A 29 10.28 0.08 -8.27
N HIS A 30 10.31 -0.48 -7.05
CA HIS A 30 9.12 -1.02 -6.39
C HIS A 30 9.21 -0.93 -4.87
N VAL A 31 8.06 -0.68 -4.24
CA VAL A 31 7.92 -0.65 -2.78
C VAL A 31 6.80 -1.58 -2.33
N ARG A 32 7.03 -2.31 -1.24
CA ARG A 32 6.04 -3.15 -0.57
C ARG A 32 5.54 -2.42 0.66
N ILE A 33 4.35 -1.85 0.57
CA ILE A 33 3.68 -1.11 1.64
C ILE A 33 3.05 -2.12 2.59
N ARG A 34 3.66 -2.28 3.75
CA ARG A 34 3.19 -3.20 4.78
C ARG A 34 2.03 -2.58 5.55
N ILE A 35 1.00 -3.39 5.79
CA ILE A 35 -0.21 -2.96 6.48
C ILE A 35 -0.57 -3.99 7.54
N ALA A 36 -0.81 -3.53 8.77
CA ALA A 36 -1.27 -4.35 9.88
C ALA A 36 -2.72 -4.06 10.27
N ASP A 37 -3.20 -2.87 9.94
CA ASP A 37 -4.52 -2.38 10.35
C ASP A 37 -5.64 -2.95 9.47
N LYS A 38 -6.86 -2.94 10.02
CA LYS A 38 -8.10 -3.19 9.28
C LYS A 38 -8.33 -2.10 8.23
N VAL A 39 -9.16 -2.39 7.23
CA VAL A 39 -9.60 -1.36 6.28
C VAL A 39 -10.52 -0.38 6.99
N ASP A 40 -10.18 0.89 6.89
CA ASP A 40 -11.03 2.02 7.22
C ASP A 40 -10.69 3.20 6.29
N GLN A 41 -11.48 4.27 6.36
CA GLN A 41 -11.31 5.43 5.49
C GLN A 41 -9.93 6.09 5.67
N GLU A 42 -9.42 6.18 6.90
CA GLU A 42 -8.12 6.79 7.18
C GLU A 42 -6.98 6.00 6.51
N LEU A 43 -7.03 4.67 6.62
CA LEU A 43 -6.07 3.79 5.95
C LEU A 43 -6.14 3.97 4.44
N LEU A 44 -7.34 3.96 3.84
CA LEU A 44 -7.51 4.08 2.39
C LEU A 44 -7.04 5.44 1.86
N GLU A 45 -7.30 6.54 2.57
CA GLU A 45 -6.79 7.87 2.22
C GLU A 45 -5.26 7.97 2.35
N GLY A 46 -4.68 7.27 3.33
CA GLY A 46 -3.23 7.12 3.47
C GLY A 46 -2.62 6.36 2.29
N LEU A 47 -3.19 5.20 1.95
CA LEU A 47 -2.74 4.35 0.85
C LEU A 47 -2.91 5.04 -0.50
N ASP A 48 -4.00 5.76 -0.73
CA ASP A 48 -4.23 6.51 -1.97
C ASP A 48 -3.12 7.54 -2.23
N ARG A 49 -2.68 8.24 -1.19
CA ARG A 49 -1.56 9.19 -1.28
C ARG A 49 -0.24 8.48 -1.58
N GLN A 50 0.06 7.43 -0.84
CA GLN A 50 1.30 6.66 -0.99
C GLN A 50 1.41 6.01 -2.37
N ILE A 51 0.32 5.40 -2.85
CA ILE A 51 0.24 4.78 -4.17
C ILE A 51 0.42 5.82 -5.26
N ARG A 52 -0.28 6.96 -5.18
CA ARG A 52 -0.14 8.04 -6.16
C ARG A 52 1.28 8.57 -6.20
N ASP A 53 1.89 8.84 -5.06
CA ASP A 53 3.27 9.33 -4.99
C ASP A 53 4.28 8.30 -5.55
N CYS A 54 4.04 6.99 -5.36
CA CYS A 54 4.87 5.96 -5.99
C CYS A 54 4.75 6.00 -7.52
N LEU A 55 3.51 5.99 -8.02
CA LEU A 55 3.24 5.98 -9.47
C LEU A 55 3.76 7.24 -10.17
N ASP A 56 3.58 8.42 -9.56
CA ASP A 56 4.11 9.70 -10.04
C ASP A 56 5.64 9.69 -10.19
N ASN A 57 6.33 8.84 -9.44
CA ASN A 57 7.79 8.69 -9.46
C ASN A 57 8.26 7.41 -10.16
N GLY A 58 7.38 6.71 -10.90
CA GLY A 58 7.73 5.49 -11.63
C GLY A 58 8.02 4.28 -10.73
N ILE A 59 7.60 4.33 -9.47
CA ILE A 59 7.72 3.24 -8.50
C ILE A 59 6.42 2.43 -8.51
N ILE A 60 6.53 1.11 -8.62
CA ILE A 60 5.40 0.19 -8.52
C ILE A 60 5.09 -0.05 -7.03
N PRO A 61 3.92 0.39 -6.51
CA PRO A 61 3.50 0.08 -5.14
C PRO A 61 2.87 -1.32 -5.06
N ILE A 62 3.22 -2.07 -4.02
CA ILE A 62 2.67 -3.41 -3.71
C ILE A 62 2.02 -3.33 -2.34
N ILE A 63 0.71 -3.54 -2.27
CA ILE A 63 -0.05 -3.62 -1.01
C ILE A 63 0.24 -4.97 -0.36
N ALA A 64 0.68 -4.97 0.90
CA ALA A 64 1.03 -6.19 1.63
C ALA A 64 0.40 -6.23 3.03
N TYR A 65 -0.80 -6.79 3.11
CA TYR A 65 -1.49 -7.05 4.37
C TYR A 65 -0.79 -8.17 5.16
N GLN A 66 -0.52 -7.92 6.45
CA GLN A 66 0.21 -8.86 7.29
C GLN A 66 -0.66 -10.01 7.82
N ALA A 67 -1.97 -9.83 7.94
CA ALA A 67 -2.90 -10.88 8.40
C ALA A 67 -2.44 -11.62 9.68
N ASP A 68 -1.97 -10.88 10.69
CA ASP A 68 -1.29 -11.47 11.86
C ASP A 68 -2.19 -12.44 12.66
N ALA A 69 -3.47 -12.09 12.84
CA ALA A 69 -4.44 -12.95 13.50
C ALA A 69 -4.58 -14.32 12.81
N PHE A 70 -4.67 -14.34 11.47
CA PHE A 70 -4.77 -15.59 10.70
C PHE A 70 -3.49 -16.42 10.73
N LYS A 71 -2.31 -15.78 10.74
CA LYS A 71 -1.03 -16.49 10.84
C LYS A 71 -0.88 -17.21 12.17
N ASN A 72 -1.34 -16.58 13.24
CA ASN A 72 -1.24 -17.13 14.60
C ASN A 72 -2.40 -18.10 14.92
N ASP A 73 -3.56 -17.91 14.29
CA ASP A 73 -4.74 -18.77 14.41
C ASP A 73 -5.47 -18.90 13.06
N PRO A 74 -5.24 -19.99 12.29
CA PRO A 74 -5.85 -20.19 10.98
C PRO A 74 -7.29 -20.73 11.09
N SER A 75 -8.13 -20.07 11.88
CA SER A 75 -9.54 -20.40 12.07
C SER A 75 -10.43 -19.85 10.94
N ASP A 76 -11.63 -20.43 10.76
CA ASP A 76 -12.63 -19.98 9.77
C ASP A 76 -12.92 -18.47 9.90
N LYS A 77 -13.05 -17.99 11.14
CA LYS A 77 -13.22 -16.57 11.43
C LYS A 77 -12.06 -15.71 10.91
N ASN A 78 -10.83 -16.17 11.06
CA ASN A 78 -9.67 -15.38 10.67
C ASN A 78 -9.42 -15.41 9.16
N ILE A 79 -9.74 -16.52 8.47
CA ILE A 79 -9.72 -16.52 6.99
C ILE A 79 -10.84 -15.64 6.43
N GLU A 80 -12.04 -15.63 7.02
CA GLU A 80 -13.11 -14.70 6.65
C GLU A 80 -12.64 -13.24 6.76
N ASN A 81 -11.98 -12.87 7.86
CA ASN A 81 -11.42 -11.52 8.00
C ASN A 81 -10.39 -11.17 6.92
N VAL A 82 -9.56 -12.14 6.50
CA VAL A 82 -8.57 -11.94 5.42
C VAL A 82 -9.27 -11.77 4.07
N VAL A 83 -10.30 -12.56 3.80
CA VAL A 83 -11.12 -12.44 2.59
C VAL A 83 -11.80 -11.08 2.55
N THR A 84 -12.48 -10.68 3.64
CA THR A 84 -13.13 -9.36 3.74
C THR A 84 -12.14 -8.23 3.49
N TRP A 85 -10.97 -8.26 4.12
CA TRP A 85 -9.95 -7.22 3.93
C TRP A 85 -9.53 -7.09 2.46
N TRP A 86 -9.25 -8.22 1.79
CA TRP A 86 -8.88 -8.20 0.37
C TRP A 86 -10.04 -7.80 -0.54
N SER A 87 -11.27 -8.19 -0.23
CA SER A 87 -12.46 -7.77 -0.97
C SER A 87 -12.64 -6.25 -0.93
N GLU A 88 -12.56 -5.63 0.25
CA GLU A 88 -12.69 -4.18 0.41
C GLU A 88 -11.59 -3.40 -0.33
N VAL A 89 -10.34 -3.86 -0.24
CA VAL A 89 -9.21 -3.24 -0.94
C VAL A 89 -9.33 -3.42 -2.45
N ALA A 90 -9.72 -4.61 -2.93
CA ALA A 90 -9.93 -4.85 -4.35
C ALA A 90 -11.04 -3.97 -4.91
N GLU A 91 -12.17 -3.84 -4.20
CA GLU A 91 -13.28 -2.98 -4.58
C GLU A 91 -12.86 -1.50 -4.67
N HIS A 92 -12.08 -1.00 -3.72
CA HIS A 92 -11.61 0.40 -3.72
C HIS A 92 -10.62 0.71 -4.86
N TYR A 93 -9.81 -0.27 -5.28
CA TYR A 93 -8.76 -0.07 -6.30
C TYR A 93 -9.08 -0.62 -7.70
N GLN A 94 -10.23 -1.29 -7.90
CA GLN A 94 -10.57 -1.99 -9.15
C GLN A 94 -10.48 -1.12 -10.42
N ASP A 95 -10.91 0.14 -10.34
CA ASP A 95 -10.97 1.06 -11.49
C ASP A 95 -9.86 2.11 -11.50
N LYS A 96 -8.99 2.11 -10.47
CA LYS A 96 -7.86 3.02 -10.45
C LYS A 96 -6.83 2.46 -11.44
N SER A 97 -6.82 2.98 -12.66
CA SER A 97 -5.74 2.69 -13.61
C SER A 97 -4.42 3.14 -13.00
N LEU A 98 -3.70 2.21 -12.37
CA LEU A 98 -2.39 2.41 -11.74
C LEU A 98 -1.26 2.49 -12.78
N ILE A 99 -1.59 2.55 -14.07
CA ILE A 99 -0.64 2.65 -15.16
C ILE A 99 -0.51 4.14 -15.53
N PRO A 100 0.66 4.78 -15.29
CA PRO A 100 0.92 6.10 -15.85
C PRO A 100 0.80 6.00 -17.38
N SER A 101 0.06 6.92 -17.99
CA SER A 101 0.00 7.02 -19.45
C SER A 101 1.43 7.11 -20.01
N PRO A 102 1.76 6.56 -21.20
CA PRO A 102 3.13 6.41 -21.72
C PRO A 102 3.95 7.71 -21.91
N ALA A 103 3.47 8.86 -21.47
CA ALA A 103 4.03 10.18 -21.77
C ALA A 103 5.26 10.58 -20.93
N THR A 104 5.75 9.74 -20.01
CA THR A 104 6.81 10.15 -19.06
C THR A 104 8.06 9.26 -19.06
N ILE A 105 8.30 8.49 -20.13
CA ILE A 105 9.64 7.92 -20.37
C ILE A 105 10.31 8.82 -21.42
N LYS A 106 11.07 9.81 -20.94
CA LYS A 106 12.02 10.58 -21.78
C LYS A 106 13.40 9.96 -21.68
#